data_AF-A0AAC8Q8Z6-F1
#
_entry.id   AF-A0AAC8Q8Z6-F1
#
_cell.length_a   1.000
_cell.length_b   1.000
_cell.length_c   1.000
_cell.angle_alpha   90.00
_cell.angle_beta   90.00
_cell.angle_gamma   90.00
#
_symmetry.space_group_name_H-M   'P 1'
#
loop_
_entity.id
_entity.type
_entity.pdbx_description
1 polymer ?
#
loop_
_entity_poly.entity_id
_entity_poly.type
_entity_poly.pdbx_seq_one_letter_code
_entity_poly.pdbx_strand_id
1 'polypeptide(L)'
;MRELGIAAMLTVLAGCGGGDEIRRYRVVVDPAPLSALPGSCYRGGTPPSSRVEDRNLYRDFTWTVWEAGSSDRAFLELDAPEGGWRLGDAPPVQLSGAIAGTGDSFSAERVQVSADGQKLESTALRIVFEDVDTISRGVVELQSSCASCAGGSALSCEARLAFTARQEILQE
;
A
#
# COMPACT_ATOMS: atom_id res chain seq x y z
N MET A 1 6.01 39.38 -53.56
CA MET A 1 5.25 39.41 -52.29
C MET A 1 4.89 37.97 -51.95
N ARG A 2 5.54 37.40 -50.95
CA ARG A 2 5.39 36.00 -50.56
C ARG A 2 5.31 36.03 -49.04
N GLU A 3 4.09 35.87 -48.52
CA GLU A 3 3.81 35.90 -47.10
C GLU A 3 4.36 34.61 -46.48
N LEU A 4 5.41 34.75 -45.67
CA LEU A 4 5.87 33.68 -44.79
C LEU A 4 5.07 33.82 -43.49
N GLY A 5 4.01 33.03 -43.39
CA GLY A 5 3.27 32.83 -42.14
C GLY A 5 4.21 32.24 -41.09
N ILE A 6 4.51 33.03 -40.07
CA ILE A 6 5.23 32.59 -38.88
C ILE A 6 4.24 31.76 -38.08
N ALA A 7 4.34 30.43 -38.21
CA ALA A 7 3.68 29.50 -37.32
C ALA A 7 4.30 29.69 -35.93
N ALA A 8 3.56 30.38 -35.05
CA ALA A 8 3.86 30.43 -33.63
C ALA A 8 3.75 28.99 -33.09
N MET A 9 4.89 28.30 -32.98
CA MET A 9 4.99 27.11 -32.14
C MET A 9 4.72 27.57 -30.71
N LEU A 10 3.53 27.20 -30.20
CA LEU A 10 3.18 27.29 -28.81
C LEU A 10 4.21 26.47 -28.02
N THR A 11 5.17 27.18 -27.42
CA THR A 11 5.98 26.70 -26.31
C THR A 11 5.05 26.29 -25.18
N VAL A 12 4.83 24.98 -25.02
CA VAL A 12 4.17 24.41 -23.85
C VAL A 12 5.10 24.62 -22.66
N LEU A 13 4.79 25.66 -21.88
CA LEU A 13 4.95 25.76 -20.43
C LEU A 13 6.01 24.85 -19.79
N ALA A 14 7.29 25.18 -19.99
CA ALA A 14 8.26 25.04 -18.92
C ALA A 14 8.07 26.25 -17.98
N GLY A 15 7.41 26.04 -16.84
CA GLY A 15 7.34 27.09 -15.81
C GLY A 15 6.20 27.01 -14.79
N CYS A 16 6.32 26.14 -13.80
CA CYS A 16 6.12 26.49 -12.38
C CYS A 16 6.83 25.42 -11.51
N GLY A 17 7.61 25.87 -10.53
CA GLY A 17 8.69 25.11 -9.90
C GLY A 17 8.32 23.84 -9.14
N GLY A 18 9.23 22.86 -9.22
CA GLY A 18 9.19 21.58 -8.51
C GLY A 18 8.55 20.48 -9.33
N GLY A 19 9.32 19.86 -10.24
CA GLY A 19 8.83 18.72 -11.00
C GLY A 19 8.56 17.57 -10.05
N ASP A 20 7.29 17.24 -9.87
CA ASP A 20 6.91 16.02 -9.15
C ASP A 20 7.41 14.82 -9.99
N GLU A 21 8.39 14.07 -9.49
CA GLU A 21 8.84 12.85 -10.15
C GLU A 21 7.80 11.75 -9.85
N ILE A 22 7.20 11.22 -10.91
CA ILE A 22 6.20 10.15 -10.81
C ILE A 22 6.89 8.82 -11.11
N ARG A 23 6.95 7.93 -10.12
CA ARG A 23 7.51 6.59 -10.26
C ARG A 23 6.41 5.55 -10.14
N ARG A 24 6.16 4.79 -11.20
CA ARG A 24 5.19 3.69 -11.20
C ARG A 24 5.91 2.35 -11.07
N TYR A 25 5.37 1.47 -10.24
CA TYR A 25 5.92 0.15 -9.97
C TYR A 25 4.88 -0.94 -10.23
N ARG A 26 5.32 -2.01 -10.88
CA ARG A 26 4.67 -3.33 -10.79
C ARG A 26 5.16 -4.02 -9.53
N VAL A 27 4.24 -4.36 -8.64
CA VAL A 27 4.57 -4.88 -7.31
C VAL A 27 3.99 -6.26 -7.13
N VAL A 28 4.83 -7.18 -6.65
CA VAL A 28 4.43 -8.52 -6.25
C VAL A 28 4.65 -8.63 -4.76
N VAL A 29 3.59 -8.92 -4.01
CA VAL A 29 3.64 -9.13 -2.56
C VAL A 29 3.54 -10.63 -2.27
N ASP A 30 4.41 -11.14 -1.40
CA ASP A 30 4.36 -12.52 -0.93
C ASP A 30 3.27 -12.68 0.15
N PRO A 31 2.17 -13.40 -0.13
CA PRO A 31 1.09 -13.57 0.82
C PRO A 31 1.35 -14.70 1.84
N ALA A 32 2.44 -15.48 1.72
CA ALA A 32 2.67 -16.65 2.55
C ALA A 32 2.53 -16.39 4.07
N PRO A 33 3.03 -15.27 4.64
CA PRO A 33 2.88 -14.98 6.07
C PRO A 33 1.42 -14.86 6.54
N LEU A 34 0.47 -14.52 5.66
CA LEU A 34 -0.96 -14.43 6.00
C LEU A 34 -1.57 -15.80 6.32
N SER A 35 -1.03 -16.87 5.74
CA SER A 35 -1.45 -18.24 6.01
C SER A 35 -0.83 -18.84 7.28
N ALA A 36 0.23 -18.19 7.79
CA ALA A 36 1.01 -18.63 8.95
C ALA A 36 0.74 -17.78 10.21
N LEU A 37 -0.37 -17.04 10.23
CA LEU A 37 -0.76 -16.25 11.40
C LEU A 37 -0.98 -17.13 12.63
N PRO A 38 -0.74 -16.60 13.84
CA PRO A 38 -0.95 -17.34 15.07
C PRO A 38 -2.43 -17.69 15.27
N GLY A 39 -2.71 -18.79 15.96
CA GLY A 39 -4.08 -19.24 16.28
C GLY A 39 -4.94 -18.16 16.94
N SER A 40 -4.32 -17.24 17.70
CA SER A 40 -4.98 -16.09 18.33
C SER A 40 -5.63 -15.12 17.34
N CYS A 41 -5.28 -15.18 16.05
CA CYS A 41 -5.90 -14.39 15.00
C CYS A 41 -7.20 -14.98 14.45
N TYR A 42 -7.58 -16.18 14.90
CA TYR A 42 -8.74 -16.89 14.42
C TYR A 42 -9.72 -17.15 15.56
N ARG A 43 -11.01 -16.99 15.26
CA ARG A 43 -12.08 -17.33 16.17
C ARG A 43 -12.04 -18.83 16.45
N GLY A 44 -11.97 -19.21 17.72
CA GLY A 44 -11.78 -20.61 18.12
C GLY A 44 -10.34 -21.13 17.99
N GLY A 45 -9.37 -20.25 17.74
CA GLY A 45 -7.94 -20.59 17.82
C GLY A 45 -7.38 -21.39 16.66
N THR A 46 -8.20 -21.69 15.64
CA THR A 46 -7.85 -22.62 14.56
C THR A 46 -7.91 -21.91 13.20
N PRO A 47 -6.81 -21.90 12.42
CA PRO A 47 -6.84 -21.35 11.07
C PRO A 47 -7.79 -22.17 10.16
N PRO A 48 -8.46 -21.53 9.19
CA PRO A 48 -9.27 -22.26 8.23
C PRO A 48 -8.40 -23.20 7.39
N SER A 49 -8.97 -24.32 6.96
CA SER A 49 -8.28 -25.24 6.05
C SER A 49 -7.84 -24.50 4.78
N SER A 50 -6.54 -24.52 4.46
CA SER A 50 -6.00 -23.86 3.26
C SER A 50 -6.80 -24.31 2.03
N ARG A 51 -7.51 -23.41 1.34
CA ARG A 51 -8.12 -23.77 0.06
C ARG A 51 -7.03 -23.79 -1.01
N VAL A 52 -7.20 -24.64 -2.03
CA VAL A 52 -6.23 -24.77 -3.14
C VAL A 52 -6.13 -23.46 -3.95
N GLU A 53 -7.20 -22.67 -3.97
CA GLU A 53 -7.30 -21.36 -4.64
C GLU A 53 -6.41 -20.28 -3.99
N ASP A 54 -6.06 -20.42 -2.71
CA ASP A 54 -5.20 -19.46 -1.99
C ASP A 54 -3.70 -19.63 -2.30
N ARG A 55 -3.33 -20.69 -3.05
CA ARG A 55 -1.92 -21.06 -3.29
C ARG A 55 -1.29 -20.40 -4.51
N ASN A 56 -2.08 -19.77 -5.37
CA ASN A 56 -1.63 -19.09 -6.60
C ASN A 56 -1.88 -17.57 -6.56
N LEU A 57 -1.70 -16.95 -5.39
CA LEU A 57 -1.98 -15.53 -5.18
C LEU A 57 -0.80 -14.60 -5.49
N TYR A 58 0.05 -14.96 -6.46
CA TYR A 58 0.91 -13.96 -7.09
C TYR A 58 0.00 -12.98 -7.83
N ARG A 59 -0.31 -11.85 -7.18
CA ARG A 59 -1.05 -10.75 -7.77
C ARG A 59 -0.07 -9.62 -8.03
N ASP A 60 -0.05 -9.17 -9.28
CA ASP A 60 0.64 -7.95 -9.66
C ASP A 60 -0.25 -6.77 -9.25
N PHE A 61 0.26 -5.91 -8.37
CA PHE A 61 -0.33 -4.64 -8.01
C PHE A 61 0.39 -3.51 -8.76
N THR A 62 -0.30 -2.39 -8.94
CA THR A 62 0.33 -1.16 -9.45
C THR A 62 0.43 -0.14 -8.34
N TRP A 63 1.65 0.28 -8.01
CA TRP A 63 1.91 1.32 -7.01
C TRP A 63 2.51 2.54 -7.68
N THR A 64 2.03 3.74 -7.31
CA THR A 64 2.55 5.00 -7.85
C THR A 64 3.08 5.87 -6.72
N VAL A 65 4.35 6.23 -6.80
CA VAL A 65 5.00 7.18 -5.89
C VAL A 65 5.06 8.55 -6.57
N TRP A 66 4.56 9.56 -5.87
CA TRP A 66 4.57 10.96 -6.27
C TRP A 66 5.54 11.70 -5.35
N GLU A 67 6.71 12.07 -5.85
CA GLU A 67 7.72 12.83 -5.09
C GLU A 67 7.37 14.32 -5.11
N ALA A 68 7.16 14.94 -3.96
CA ALA A 68 6.80 16.36 -3.87
C ALA A 68 8.05 17.24 -3.85
N GLY A 69 8.77 17.30 -4.99
CA GLY A 69 9.90 18.21 -5.26
C GLY A 69 11.07 18.22 -4.26
N SER A 70 11.04 17.34 -3.25
CA SER A 70 12.01 17.19 -2.15
C SER A 70 11.95 15.75 -1.64
N SER A 71 13.10 15.15 -1.31
CA SER A 71 13.22 13.76 -0.88
C SER A 71 12.44 13.42 0.40
N ASP A 72 12.05 14.42 1.17
CA ASP A 72 11.47 14.23 2.50
C ASP A 72 9.94 14.19 2.48
N ARG A 73 9.31 14.33 1.30
CA ARG A 73 7.86 14.32 1.14
C ARG A 73 7.47 13.60 -0.14
N ALA A 74 6.87 12.43 0.00
CA ALA A 74 6.29 11.68 -1.10
C ALA A 74 4.88 11.19 -0.75
N PHE A 75 4.13 10.82 -1.77
CA PHE A 75 2.83 10.17 -1.63
C PHE A 75 2.82 8.84 -2.40
N LEU A 76 2.34 7.79 -1.76
CA LEU A 76 2.17 6.47 -2.35
C LEU A 76 0.69 6.19 -2.59
N GLU A 77 0.30 6.11 -3.85
CA GLU A 77 -0.98 5.53 -4.26
C GLU A 77 -0.81 4.03 -4.42
N LEU A 78 -1.47 3.26 -3.54
CA LEU A 78 -1.40 1.80 -3.55
C LEU A 78 -2.63 1.17 -4.22
N ASP A 79 -2.37 0.14 -5.01
CA ASP A 79 -3.32 -0.90 -5.31
C ASP A 79 -3.20 -2.05 -4.29
N ALA A 80 -4.32 -2.68 -3.95
CA ALA A 80 -4.44 -3.67 -2.89
C ALA A 80 -5.47 -4.76 -3.27
N PRO A 81 -5.45 -5.94 -2.61
CA PRO A 81 -6.46 -6.97 -2.84
C PRO A 81 -7.89 -6.43 -2.68
N GLU A 82 -8.82 -6.94 -3.47
CA GLU A 82 -10.24 -6.63 -3.32
C GLU A 82 -10.70 -6.98 -1.89
N GLY A 83 -11.26 -6.01 -1.18
CA GLY A 83 -11.64 -6.16 0.23
C GLY A 83 -10.49 -6.07 1.24
N GLY A 84 -9.28 -5.72 0.81
CA GLY A 84 -8.10 -5.44 1.66
C GLY A 84 -7.34 -6.68 2.12
N TRP A 85 -6.26 -6.44 2.86
CA TRP A 85 -5.44 -7.51 3.44
C TRP A 85 -6.12 -8.09 4.68
N ARG A 86 -6.42 -9.40 4.65
CA ARG A 86 -7.07 -10.08 5.78
C ARG A 86 -6.03 -10.66 6.72
N LEU A 87 -6.16 -10.33 8.01
CA LEU A 87 -5.33 -10.87 9.08
C LEU A 87 -6.16 -11.78 9.99
N GLY A 88 -6.44 -13.00 9.50
CA GLY A 88 -7.36 -13.91 10.17
C GLY A 88 -8.78 -13.36 10.21
N ASP A 89 -9.41 -13.37 11.39
CA ASP A 89 -10.76 -12.87 11.63
C ASP A 89 -10.80 -11.39 12.10
N ALA A 90 -9.64 -10.71 12.14
CA ALA A 90 -9.59 -9.28 12.42
C ALA A 90 -10.12 -8.45 11.23
N PRO A 91 -10.55 -7.19 11.44
CA PRO A 91 -10.96 -6.31 10.35
C PRO A 91 -9.89 -6.24 9.25
N PRO A 92 -10.27 -6.28 7.96
CA PRO A 92 -9.30 -6.22 6.88
C PRO A 92 -8.60 -4.87 6.85
N VAL A 93 -7.28 -4.87 6.60
CA VAL A 93 -6.51 -3.65 6.38
C VAL A 93 -6.83 -3.14 4.98
N GLN A 94 -7.78 -2.22 4.92
CA GLN A 94 -8.17 -1.48 3.72
C GLN A 94 -7.69 -0.03 3.88
N LEU A 95 -6.71 0.35 3.08
CA LEU A 95 -6.25 1.74 3.00
C LEU A 95 -6.40 2.19 1.57
N SER A 96 -7.38 3.07 1.37
CA SER A 96 -7.70 3.69 0.10
C SER A 96 -7.05 5.06 0.02
N GLY A 97 -6.56 5.42 -1.16
CA GLY A 97 -6.00 6.74 -1.44
C GLY A 97 -4.50 6.83 -1.22
N ALA A 98 -3.98 8.04 -1.37
CA ALA A 98 -2.55 8.31 -1.29
C ALA A 98 -2.07 8.36 0.17
N ILE A 99 -1.00 7.63 0.48
CA ILE A 99 -0.34 7.59 1.79
C ILE A 99 0.87 8.52 1.77
N ALA A 100 0.97 9.46 2.71
CA ALA A 100 2.13 10.33 2.81
C ALA A 100 3.34 9.58 3.41
N GLY A 101 4.55 9.97 3.01
CA GLY A 101 5.80 9.34 3.45
C GLY A 101 7.04 10.09 2.98
N THR A 102 8.18 9.40 2.97
CA THR A 102 9.53 9.93 2.68
C THR A 102 10.17 9.32 1.43
N GLY A 103 9.36 8.79 0.51
CA GLY A 103 9.83 8.17 -0.74
C GLY A 103 10.28 6.72 -0.58
N ASP A 104 10.85 6.39 0.57
CA ASP A 104 11.29 5.04 0.98
C ASP A 104 10.37 4.40 2.04
N SER A 105 9.64 5.20 2.82
CA SER A 105 8.74 4.72 3.86
C SER A 105 7.41 5.46 3.82
N PHE A 106 6.31 4.70 3.88
CA PHE A 106 4.94 5.21 3.84
C PHE A 106 4.13 4.54 4.94
N SER A 107 3.31 5.30 5.67
CA SER A 107 2.51 4.74 6.76
C SER A 107 1.13 5.38 6.84
N ALA A 108 0.11 4.56 7.08
CA ALA A 108 -1.24 5.03 7.38
C ALA A 108 -1.86 4.17 8.48
N GLU A 109 -2.62 4.82 9.36
CA GLU A 109 -3.41 4.18 10.40
C GLU A 109 -4.86 4.67 10.30
N ARG A 110 -5.81 3.75 10.50
CA ARG A 110 -7.20 4.06 10.76
C ARG A 110 -7.55 3.54 12.14
N VAL A 111 -8.22 4.38 12.92
CA VAL A 111 -8.69 4.04 14.26
C VAL A 111 -10.16 4.39 14.38
N GLN A 112 -10.95 3.43 14.83
CA GLN A 112 -12.32 3.67 15.25
C GLN A 112 -12.36 3.75 16.78
N VAL A 113 -12.97 4.81 17.30
CA VAL A 113 -13.10 5.05 18.74
C VAL A 113 -14.58 5.10 19.15
N SER A 114 -14.86 4.69 20.39
CA SER A 114 -16.18 4.86 21.01
C SER A 114 -16.41 6.32 21.42
N ALA A 115 -17.65 6.64 21.83
CA ALA A 115 -17.99 7.95 22.38
C ALA A 115 -17.17 8.30 23.64
N ASP A 116 -16.74 7.29 24.40
CA ASP A 116 -15.93 7.43 25.62
C ASP A 116 -14.42 7.44 25.33
N GLY A 117 -14.02 7.47 24.05
CA GLY A 117 -12.62 7.54 23.63
C GLY A 117 -11.87 6.20 23.64
N GLN A 118 -12.56 5.06 23.81
CA GLN A 118 -11.93 3.75 23.75
C GLN A 118 -11.70 3.30 22.30
N LYS A 119 -10.53 2.75 22.02
CA LYS A 119 -10.17 2.18 20.70
C LYS A 119 -10.98 0.90 20.45
N LEU A 120 -11.91 0.95 19.50
CA LEU A 120 -12.79 -0.17 19.13
C LEU A 120 -12.15 -1.04 18.06
N GLU A 121 -11.61 -0.42 17.02
CA GLU A 121 -10.93 -1.08 15.91
C GLU A 121 -9.75 -0.24 15.45
N SER A 122 -8.74 -0.90 14.89
CA SER A 122 -7.67 -0.20 14.20
C SER A 122 -6.94 -1.07 13.22
N THR A 123 -6.61 -0.45 12.11
CA THR A 123 -5.79 -1.03 11.06
C THR A 123 -4.63 -0.09 10.79
N ALA A 124 -3.44 -0.67 10.61
CA ALA A 124 -2.26 0.08 10.21
C ALA A 124 -1.54 -0.66 9.08
N LEU A 125 -0.93 0.13 8.22
CA LEU A 125 -0.07 -0.31 7.14
C LEU A 125 1.18 0.54 7.18
N ARG A 126 2.31 -0.12 7.02
CA ARG A 126 3.57 0.53 6.74
C ARG A 126 4.25 -0.17 5.58
N ILE A 127 4.67 0.60 4.60
CA ILE A 127 5.41 0.13 3.43
C ILE A 127 6.80 0.72 3.54
N VAL A 128 7.81 -0.14 3.48
CA VAL A 128 9.22 0.25 3.52
C VAL A 128 9.92 -0.35 2.31
N PHE A 129 10.51 0.49 1.48
CA PHE A 129 11.47 0.10 0.45
C PHE A 129 12.84 -0.08 1.13
N GLU A 130 13.35 -1.31 1.16
CA GLU A 130 14.61 -1.66 1.83
C GLU A 130 15.80 -1.54 0.86
N ASP A 131 15.61 -1.94 -0.41
CA ASP A 131 16.59 -1.80 -1.48
C ASP A 131 15.93 -1.07 -2.66
N VAL A 132 16.49 0.06 -3.09
CA VAL A 132 16.00 0.83 -4.25
C VAL A 132 16.99 0.69 -5.39
N ASP A 133 16.65 -0.14 -6.38
CA ASP A 133 17.40 -0.36 -7.62
C ASP A 133 16.38 -0.58 -8.75
N THR A 134 16.83 -1.06 -9.91
CA THR A 134 15.98 -1.44 -11.06
C THR A 134 14.85 -2.41 -10.65
N ILE A 135 15.13 -3.26 -9.67
CA ILE A 135 14.14 -4.06 -8.96
C ILE A 135 14.27 -3.72 -7.47
N SER A 136 13.34 -2.93 -6.97
CA SER A 136 13.28 -2.58 -5.56
C SER A 136 12.70 -3.74 -4.75
N ARG A 137 13.12 -3.84 -3.50
CA ARG A 137 12.57 -4.79 -2.52
C ARG A 137 12.12 -4.05 -1.29
N GLY A 138 11.20 -4.68 -0.56
CA GLY A 138 10.76 -4.11 0.67
C GLY A 138 9.75 -4.96 1.39
N VAL A 139 9.07 -4.30 2.32
CA VAL A 139 8.16 -4.93 3.25
C VAL A 139 6.87 -4.14 3.37
N VAL A 140 5.77 -4.89 3.43
CA VAL A 140 4.46 -4.43 3.89
C VAL A 140 4.23 -4.95 5.31
N GLU A 141 4.26 -4.05 6.29
CA GLU A 141 3.87 -4.33 7.67
C GLU A 141 2.37 -4.03 7.81
N LEU A 142 1.61 -5.02 8.23
CA LEU A 142 0.17 -4.95 8.43
C LEU A 142 -0.13 -5.16 9.90
N GLN A 143 -1.01 -4.34 10.45
CA GLN A 143 -1.57 -4.55 11.78
C GLN A 143 -3.07 -4.37 11.74
N SER A 144 -3.80 -5.23 12.44
CA SER A 144 -5.23 -5.09 12.65
C SER A 144 -5.58 -5.50 14.07
N SER A 145 -6.39 -4.70 14.72
CA SER A 145 -6.86 -4.93 16.08
C SER A 145 -8.32 -4.55 16.21
N CYS A 146 -9.02 -5.24 17.08
CA CYS A 146 -10.41 -4.98 17.35
C CYS A 146 -10.76 -5.48 18.75
N ALA A 147 -11.35 -4.59 19.56
CA ALA A 147 -11.62 -4.81 20.97
C ALA A 147 -12.79 -5.79 21.18
N SER A 148 -13.72 -5.84 20.24
CA SER A 148 -14.84 -6.78 20.22
C SER A 148 -15.29 -7.01 18.79
N CYS A 149 -14.75 -8.04 18.14
CA CYS A 149 -15.12 -8.36 16.77
C CYS A 149 -16.44 -9.13 16.78
N ALA A 150 -17.13 -9.25 15.64
CA ALA A 150 -18.39 -10.00 15.56
C ALA A 150 -18.21 -11.40 16.19
N GLY A 151 -18.72 -11.64 17.40
CA GLY A 151 -18.38 -12.83 18.21
C GLY A 151 -17.74 -12.57 19.59
N GLY A 152 -17.49 -11.31 19.96
CA GLY A 152 -17.23 -10.86 21.33
C GLY A 152 -15.82 -11.06 21.88
N SER A 153 -14.86 -11.51 21.05
CA SER A 153 -13.46 -11.66 21.45
C SER A 153 -12.59 -10.55 20.86
N ALA A 154 -11.65 -10.07 21.66
CA ALA A 154 -10.63 -9.15 21.19
C ALA A 154 -9.62 -9.90 20.31
N LEU A 155 -9.23 -9.29 19.19
CA LEU A 155 -8.23 -9.82 18.27
C LEU A 155 -7.17 -8.75 18.03
N SER A 156 -5.91 -9.18 17.93
CA SER A 156 -4.79 -8.34 17.50
C SER A 156 -3.86 -9.21 16.67
N CYS A 157 -3.65 -8.79 15.43
CA CYS A 157 -2.95 -9.54 14.41
C CYS A 157 -2.00 -8.64 13.66
N GLU A 158 -0.84 -9.20 13.35
CA GLU A 158 0.18 -8.55 12.56
C GLU A 158 0.74 -9.51 11.53
N ALA A 159 1.12 -8.97 10.38
CA ALA A 159 1.86 -9.70 9.36
C ALA A 159 2.91 -8.81 8.74
N ARG A 160 4.02 -9.41 8.35
CA ARG A 160 5.09 -8.76 7.58
C ARG A 160 5.23 -9.48 6.25
N LEU A 161 4.82 -8.83 5.16
CA LEU A 161 4.83 -9.39 3.81
C LEU A 161 6.00 -8.81 3.03
N ALA A 162 6.83 -9.68 2.46
CA ALA A 162 7.87 -9.21 1.54
C ALA A 162 7.24 -8.78 0.22
N PHE A 163 7.79 -7.75 -0.43
CA PHE A 163 7.41 -7.40 -1.79
C PHE A 163 8.63 -7.20 -2.68
N THR A 164 8.43 -7.41 -3.97
CA THR A 164 9.36 -7.02 -5.04
C THR A 164 8.65 -6.04 -5.96
N ALA A 165 9.29 -4.93 -6.28
CA ALA A 165 8.75 -3.85 -7.09
C ALA A 165 9.67 -3.57 -8.29
N ARG A 166 9.13 -3.59 -9.50
CA ARG A 166 9.86 -3.21 -10.71
C ARG A 166 9.34 -1.88 -11.21
N GLN A 167 10.23 -0.90 -11.34
CA GLN A 167 9.86 0.40 -11.90
C GLN A 167 9.49 0.24 -13.38
N GLU A 168 8.34 0.80 -13.77
CA GLU A 168 7.95 0.94 -15.17
C GLU A 168 8.65 2.17 -15.75
N ILE A 169 9.33 1.99 -16.88
CA ILE A 169 9.87 3.10 -17.65
C ILE A 169 8.69 3.71 -18.40
N LEU A 170 8.19 4.85 -17.93
CA LEU A 170 7.19 5.63 -18.66
C LEU A 170 7.89 6.19 -19.92
N GLN A 171 7.59 5.62 -21.09
CA GLN A 171 8.00 6.21 -22.36
C GLN A 171 7.06 7.39 -22.64
N GLU A 172 7.62 8.58 -22.70
CA GLU A 172 6.95 9.82 -23.14
C GLU A 172 6.64 9.81 -24.64
#